data_AF-A0A969RDK1-F1
#
_entry.id   AF-A0A969RDK1-F1
#
_cell.length_a   1.000
_cell.length_b   1.000
_cell.length_c   1.000
_cell.angle_alpha   90.00
_cell.angle_beta   90.00
_cell.angle_gamma   90.00
#
_symmetry.space_group_name_H-M   'P 1'
#
loop_
_entity.id
_entity.type
_entity.pdbx_description
1 polymer ?
#
loop_
_entity_poly.entity_id
_entity_poly.type
_entity_poly.pdbx_seq_one_letter_code
_entity_poly.pdbx_strand_id
1 'polypeptide(L)'
;MMTWNYRVFLEVDGSYVIREVFYAEDGSILGCTENAIEPYGQSLEELAKDIEWFKEALTFPILKLSDIPTPTKIRSDRSHNNTISHQQLMVELCLEHPSKSS
;
A
#
# COMPACT_ATOMS: atom_id res chain seq x y z
N MET A 1 14.38 4.41 8.28
CA MET A 1 13.07 5.05 8.42
C MET A 1 12.37 5.03 7.06
N MET A 2 11.08 4.67 7.00
CA MET A 2 10.29 4.87 5.78
C MET A 2 10.02 6.37 5.60
N THR A 3 10.28 6.90 4.41
CA THR A 3 10.06 8.31 4.09
C THR A 3 8.94 8.43 3.07
N TRP A 4 8.29 9.58 3.05
CA TRP A 4 7.26 9.90 2.08
C TRP A 4 7.58 11.24 1.42
N ASN A 5 7.19 11.39 0.17
CA ASN A 5 7.37 12.63 -0.58
C ASN A 5 6.24 12.82 -1.60
N TYR A 6 5.87 14.07 -1.87
CA TYR A 6 4.90 14.37 -2.92
C TYR A 6 5.55 14.30 -4.29
N ARG A 7 4.90 13.60 -5.22
CA ARG A 7 5.38 13.48 -6.60
C ARG A 7 4.25 13.72 -7.58
N VAL A 8 4.59 14.35 -8.70
CA VAL A 8 3.68 14.54 -9.83
C VAL A 8 3.60 13.26 -10.64
N PHE A 9 2.38 12.85 -10.94
CA PHE A 9 2.05 11.73 -11.79
C PHE A 9 1.35 12.21 -13.06
N LEU A 10 1.73 11.60 -14.18
CA LEU A 10 1.00 11.71 -15.44
C LEU A 10 0.04 10.53 -15.56
N GLU A 11 -1.26 10.82 -15.57
CA GLU A 11 -2.33 9.85 -15.77
C GLU A 11 -2.41 9.40 -17.23
N VAL A 12 -3.11 8.28 -17.48
CA VAL A 12 -3.31 7.73 -18.83
C VAL A 12 -4.11 8.69 -19.72
N ASP A 13 -4.99 9.50 -19.11
CA ASP A 13 -5.78 10.53 -19.77
C ASP A 13 -4.95 11.78 -20.15
N GLY A 14 -3.68 11.85 -19.74
CA GLY A 14 -2.80 13.01 -19.97
C GLY A 14 -2.95 14.12 -18.92
N SER A 15 -3.78 13.91 -17.90
CA SER A 15 -3.93 14.79 -16.75
C SER A 15 -2.77 14.63 -15.76
N TYR A 16 -2.39 15.72 -15.07
CA TYR A 16 -1.36 15.70 -14.03
C TYR A 16 -1.99 15.70 -12.64
N VAL A 17 -1.54 14.81 -11.78
CA VAL A 17 -2.00 14.69 -10.39
C VAL A 17 -0.83 14.61 -9.43
N ILE A 18 -0.99 15.04 -8.19
CA ILE A 18 0.03 14.86 -7.14
C ILE A 18 -0.42 13.73 -6.24
N ARG A 19 0.52 12.83 -5.90
CA ARG A 19 0.31 11.67 -5.03
C ARG A 19 1.45 11.59 -4.01
N GLU A 20 1.18 10.94 -2.88
CA GLU A 20 2.21 10.59 -1.90
C GLU A 20 2.93 9.34 -2.39
N VAL A 21 4.26 9.43 -2.47
CA VAL A 21 5.13 8.31 -2.79
C VAL A 21 5.90 7.93 -1.55
N PHE A 22 5.83 6.66 -1.19
CA PHE A 22 6.52 6.10 -0.05
C PHE A 22 7.82 5.43 -0.51
N TYR A 23 8.91 5.72 0.19
CA TYR A 23 10.24 5.22 -0.09
C TYR A 23 10.75 4.35 1.05
N ALA A 24 11.44 3.28 0.69
CA ALA A 24 12.18 2.42 1.62
C ALA A 24 13.40 3.16 2.17
N GLU A 25 14.01 2.57 3.19
CA GLU A 25 15.26 3.09 3.77
C GLU A 25 16.41 3.12 2.76
N ASP A 26 16.37 2.24 1.77
CA ASP A 26 17.30 2.15 0.64
C ASP A 26 17.01 3.19 -0.47
N GLY A 27 15.94 3.98 -0.34
CA GLY A 27 15.50 4.95 -1.36
C GLY A 27 14.68 4.34 -2.50
N SER A 28 14.44 3.03 -2.47
CA SER A 28 13.55 2.34 -3.40
C SER A 28 12.09 2.74 -3.16
N ILE A 29 11.32 2.94 -4.24
CA ILE A 29 9.88 3.25 -4.13
C ILE A 29 9.15 2.00 -3.61
N LEU A 30 8.41 2.15 -2.51
CA LEU A 30 7.56 1.10 -1.93
C LEU A 30 6.14 1.12 -2.49
N GLY A 31 5.64 2.31 -2.84
CA GLY A 31 4.30 2.48 -3.40
C GLY A 31 3.88 3.93 -3.44
N CYS A 32 2.66 4.19 -3.90
CA CYS A 32 2.05 5.51 -3.87
C CYS A 32 0.58 5.43 -3.46
N THR A 33 -0.03 6.56 -3.14
CA THR A 33 -1.48 6.65 -2.94
C THR A 33 -2.26 6.35 -4.22
N GLU A 34 -3.42 5.71 -4.06
CA GLU A 34 -4.28 5.29 -5.18
C GLU A 34 -4.93 6.49 -5.89
N ASN A 35 -5.24 7.55 -5.15
CA ASN A 35 -5.92 8.74 -5.65
C ASN A 35 -5.05 9.98 -5.49
N ALA A 36 -5.37 11.01 -6.28
CA ALA A 36 -4.79 12.34 -6.10
C ALA A 36 -5.10 12.85 -4.69
N ILE A 37 -4.14 13.55 -4.12
CA ILE A 37 -4.27 14.16 -2.79
C ILE A 37 -4.46 15.66 -2.91
N GLU A 38 -5.27 16.20 -2.01
CA GLU A 38 -5.52 17.63 -1.89
C GLU A 38 -4.68 18.18 -0.72
N PRO A 39 -4.20 19.42 -0.81
CA PRO A 39 -3.42 20.00 0.27
C PRO A 39 -4.28 20.20 1.52
N TYR A 40 -3.72 19.89 2.68
CA TYR A 40 -4.47 19.93 3.95
C TYR A 40 -3.63 20.49 5.10
N GLY A 41 -4.28 21.26 5.96
CA GLY A 41 -3.70 21.75 7.21
C GLY A 41 -4.78 22.18 8.19
N GLN A 42 -4.55 22.00 9.50
CA GLN A 42 -5.51 22.41 10.53
C GLN A 42 -5.42 23.92 10.81
N SER A 43 -4.35 24.56 10.35
CA SER A 43 -4.12 26.00 10.38
C SER A 43 -3.68 26.51 9.00
N LEU A 44 -3.84 27.82 8.75
CA LEU A 44 -3.38 28.45 7.50
C LEU A 44 -1.89 28.25 7.25
N GLU A 45 -1.07 28.27 8.30
CA GLU A 45 0.37 28.04 8.21
C GLU A 45 0.71 26.60 7.79
N GLU A 46 -0.04 25.61 8.29
CA GLU A 46 0.13 24.21 7.90
C GLU A 46 -0.30 23.98 6.46
N LEU A 47 -1.44 24.56 6.06
CA LEU A 47 -1.91 24.49 4.68
C LEU A 47 -0.91 25.16 3.71
N ALA A 48 -0.37 26.32 4.08
CA ALA A 48 0.63 27.01 3.29
C ALA A 48 1.89 26.15 3.11
N LYS A 49 2.37 25.55 4.20
CA LYS A 49 3.53 24.65 4.18
C LYS A 49 3.29 23.40 3.32
N ASP A 50 2.10 22.83 3.39
CA ASP A 50 1.73 21.67 2.58
C ASP A 50 1.68 22.04 1.07
N ILE A 51 1.14 23.21 0.74
CA ILE A 51 1.19 23.77 -0.63
C ILE A 51 2.64 24.00 -1.09
N GLU A 52 3.54 24.44 -0.22
CA GLU A 52 4.96 24.56 -0.56
C GLU A 52 5.57 23.20 -0.93
N TRP A 53 5.27 22.14 -0.19
CA TRP A 53 5.70 20.79 -0.53
C TRP A 53 5.11 20.31 -1.87
N PHE A 54 3.86 20.65 -2.17
CA PHE A 54 3.26 20.40 -3.49
C PHE A 54 4.00 21.15 -4.61
N LYS A 55 4.40 22.40 -4.36
CA LYS A 55 5.20 23.17 -5.34
C LYS A 55 6.58 22.56 -5.54
N GLU A 56 7.21 22.08 -4.46
CA GLU A 56 8.48 21.36 -4.56
C GLU A 56 8.32 20.10 -5.41
N ALA A 57 7.22 19.36 -5.28
CA ALA A 57 6.92 18.18 -6.10
C ALA A 57 6.98 18.46 -7.61
N LEU A 58 6.58 19.65 -8.05
CA LEU A 58 6.61 20.07 -9.47
C LEU A 58 8.03 20.19 -10.03
N THR A 59 9.05 20.34 -9.17
CA THR A 59 10.46 20.44 -9.59
C THR A 59 11.11 19.09 -9.83
N PHE A 60 10.47 18.01 -9.36
CA PHE A 60 10.95 16.66 -9.50
C PHE A 60 10.48 15.99 -10.80
N PRO A 61 11.16 14.92 -11.26
CA PRO A 61 10.75 14.23 -12.46
C PRO A 61 9.35 13.61 -12.32
N ILE A 62 8.54 13.78 -13.37
CA ILE A 62 7.17 13.31 -13.44
C ILE A 62 7.17 11.78 -13.53
N LEU A 63 6.41 11.13 -12.66
CA LEU A 63 6.27 9.68 -12.62
C LEU A 63 5.01 9.24 -13.38
N LYS A 64 4.95 7.98 -13.80
CA LYS A 64 3.71 7.36 -14.28
C LYS A 64 3.33 6.24 -13.33
N LEU A 65 2.05 5.84 -13.35
CA LEU A 65 1.59 4.68 -12.61
C LEU A 65 2.36 3.39 -12.96
N SER A 66 2.87 3.31 -14.20
CA SER A 66 3.71 2.19 -14.65
C SER A 66 5.11 2.15 -14.00
N ASP A 67 5.61 3.27 -13.46
CA ASP A 67 6.91 3.35 -12.79
C ASP A 67 6.85 2.90 -11.33
N ILE A 68 5.64 2.88 -10.75
CA ILE A 68 5.45 2.44 -9.37
C ILE A 68 5.41 0.93 -9.36
N PRO A 69 6.20 0.27 -8.49
CA PRO A 69 5.99 -1.13 -8.23
C PRO A 69 4.60 -1.25 -7.62
N THR A 70 3.60 -1.58 -8.44
CA THR A 70 2.37 -2.17 -7.91
C THR A 70 2.85 -3.32 -7.04
N PRO A 71 2.39 -3.43 -5.78
CA PRO A 71 2.55 -4.69 -5.08
C PRO A 71 1.89 -5.67 -6.03
N THR A 72 2.72 -6.44 -6.74
CA THR A 72 2.29 -7.53 -7.57
C THR A 72 1.30 -8.21 -6.65
N LYS A 73 0.01 -8.25 -7.05
CA LYS A 73 -0.91 -9.23 -6.46
C LYS A 73 -0.01 -10.42 -6.32
N ILE A 74 0.28 -10.84 -5.09
CA ILE A 74 0.97 -12.11 -4.88
C ILE A 74 0.03 -13.02 -5.65
N ARG A 75 0.40 -13.35 -6.90
CA ARG A 75 -0.20 -14.44 -7.60
C ARG A 75 0.14 -15.50 -6.60
N SER A 76 -0.89 -15.93 -5.91
CA SER A 76 -0.86 -17.12 -5.12
C SER A 76 -0.52 -18.21 -6.12
N ASP A 77 0.75 -18.30 -6.51
CA ASP A 77 1.40 -19.57 -6.67
C ASP A 77 1.45 -20.13 -5.25
N ARG A 78 0.26 -20.56 -4.80
CA ARG A 78 0.12 -21.55 -3.76
C ARG A 78 0.68 -22.81 -4.39
N SER A 79 2.00 -22.87 -4.49
CA SER A 79 2.72 -24.13 -4.44
C SER A 79 2.32 -24.76 -3.11
N HIS A 80 1.29 -25.61 -3.19
CA HIS A 80 0.85 -26.62 -2.23
C HIS A 80 1.38 -26.43 -0.80
N ASN A 81 0.57 -25.81 0.06
CA ASN A 81 0.67 -26.13 1.48
C ASN A 81 -0.70 -26.60 1.96
N ASN A 82 -0.72 -27.88 2.30
CA ASN A 82 -1.88 -28.69 2.57
C ASN A 82 -2.61 -28.12 3.79
N THR A 83 -3.65 -27.32 3.57
CA THR A 83 -4.50 -26.84 4.67
C THR A 83 -5.44 -27.97 5.04
N ILE A 84 -5.03 -28.75 6.03
CA ILE A 84 -5.82 -29.84 6.60
C ILE A 84 -7.06 -29.20 7.25
N SER A 85 -8.25 -29.67 6.87
CA SER A 85 -9.52 -29.23 7.46
C SER A 85 -9.55 -29.54 8.96
N HIS A 86 -10.24 -28.72 9.75
CA HIS A 86 -10.46 -28.93 11.19
C HIS A 86 -10.89 -30.36 11.52
N GLN A 87 -11.74 -30.95 10.67
CA GLN A 87 -12.21 -32.34 10.83
C GLN A 87 -11.07 -33.36 10.76
N GLN A 88 -10.05 -33.09 9.95
CA GLN A 88 -8.94 -34.01 9.72
C GLN A 88 -7.81 -33.82 10.75
N LEU A 89 -7.68 -32.62 11.35
CA LEU A 89 -6.91 -32.41 12.59
C LEU A 89 -7.52 -33.18 13.78
N MET A 90 -8.86 -33.24 13.89
CA MET A 90 -9.51 -33.96 14.99
C MET A 90 -9.32 -35.48 14.90
N VAL A 91 -9.29 -36.03 13.67
CA VAL A 91 -8.99 -37.45 13.44
C VAL A 91 -7.53 -37.77 13.71
N GLU A 92 -6.59 -36.92 13.30
CA GLU A 92 -5.15 -37.14 13.50
C GLU A 92 -4.74 -37.01 14.98
N LEU A 93 -5.36 -36.08 15.72
CA LEU A 93 -5.08 -35.84 17.14
C LEU A 93 -5.86 -36.76 18.09
N CYS A 94 -6.67 -37.70 17.57
CA CYS A 94 -7.50 -38.64 18.34
C CYS A 94 -8.23 -37.98 19.52
N LEU A 95 -8.79 -36.79 19.31
CA LEU A 95 -9.62 -36.12 20.31
C LEU A 95 -11.06 -36.51 20.04
N GLU A 96 -11.40 -37.74 20.45
CA GLU A 96 -12.77 -38.16 20.64
C GLU A 96 -13.38 -37.25 21.73
N HIS A 97 -14.17 -36.25 21.33
CA HIS A 97 -15.19 -35.75 22.23
C HIS A 97 -16.25 -36.86 22.34
N PRO A 98 -16.75 -37.11 23.55
CA PRO A 98 -18.19 -36.98 23.66
C PRO A 98 -18.56 -35.93 24.69
N SER A 99 -19.14 -34.86 24.17
CA SER A 99 -20.13 -34.08 24.90
C SER A 99 -21.24 -35.03 25.38
N LYS A 100 -21.61 -34.98 26.66
CA LYS A 100 -22.99 -34.68 27.15
C LYS A 100 -23.28 -35.21 28.56
N SER A 101 -23.93 -34.33 29.32
CA SER A 101 -25.07 -34.59 30.21
C SER A 101 -24.83 -35.42 31.47
N SER A 102 -24.87 -34.75 32.62
CA SER A 102 -26.00 -34.87 33.55
C SER A 102 -26.11 -33.65 34.47
#